data_AF-A0A436SJW9-F1
#
_entry.id   AF-A0A436SJW9-F1
#
_cell.length_a   1.000
_cell.length_b   1.000
_cell.length_c   1.000
_cell.angle_alpha   90.00
_cell.angle_beta   90.00
_cell.angle_gamma   90.00
#
_symmetry.space_group_name_H-M   'P 1'
#
loop_
_entity.id
_entity.type
_entity.pdbx_description
1 polymer ?
#
loop_
_entity_poly.entity_id
_entity_poly.type
_entity_poly.pdbx_seq_one_letter_code
_entity_poly.pdbx_strand_id
1 'polypeptide(L)'
;MSKGKVLILGSNATRIEVKGGRWGATGQYLNETVVPAMAVIDAGYEVVLATPNGEKPVIDKASDAPAHFGGDKEAYDRAKAFYADHPSMTPRMLRSVIEEGLDNYAGVFAPGGQAPVVDLMQDQDVGDVLRHFHEKAKPTALLCHGPISAVAAMPYAREFRAALIAGDPDKAAEWAKGWQYAGYKMTIFSSTEEKVIEDNILHAKIYFHMPYALTLAGANVTTTPVDFDPYVVEDRELITGQNPRSDHPIGAALIAALDRQCEGKRAA
;
A
#
# COMPACT_ATOMS: atom_id res chain seq x y z
N MET A 1 26.45 5.61 8.36
CA MET A 1 25.27 5.91 9.20
C MET A 1 24.06 5.95 8.29
N SER A 2 22.92 5.41 8.71
CA SER A 2 21.68 5.41 7.93
C SER A 2 21.21 6.82 7.58
N LYS A 3 20.60 6.99 6.40
CA LYS A 3 19.94 8.24 5.98
C LYS A 3 18.61 8.50 6.69
N GLY A 4 18.05 7.49 7.36
CA GLY A 4 16.77 7.54 8.06
C GLY A 4 16.02 6.20 7.99
N LYS A 5 14.89 6.10 8.68
CA LYS A 5 14.04 4.90 8.67
C LYS A 5 12.85 5.05 7.74
N VAL A 6 12.50 4.01 7.00
CA VAL A 6 11.25 3.92 6.22
C VAL A 6 10.37 2.87 6.87
N LEU A 7 9.15 3.27 7.22
CA LEU A 7 8.14 2.36 7.77
C LEU A 7 7.45 1.63 6.63
N ILE A 8 7.45 0.31 6.63
CA ILE A 8 6.61 -0.50 5.74
C ILE A 8 5.36 -0.94 6.50
N LEU A 9 4.19 -0.57 6.01
CA LEU A 9 2.89 -1.00 6.53
C LEU A 9 2.52 -2.34 5.88
N GLY A 10 2.68 -3.43 6.62
CA GLY A 10 2.29 -4.76 6.15
C GLY A 10 0.87 -5.14 6.57
N SER A 11 0.17 -5.86 5.71
CA SER A 11 -1.18 -6.38 5.96
C SER A 11 -1.13 -7.80 6.53
N ASN A 12 -1.99 -8.10 7.49
CA ASN A 12 -2.16 -9.44 8.07
C ASN A 12 -3.35 -10.20 7.48
N ALA A 13 -4.19 -9.57 6.66
CA ALA A 13 -5.35 -10.21 6.06
C ALA A 13 -4.94 -11.32 5.07
N THR A 14 -5.59 -12.49 5.18
CA THR A 14 -5.34 -13.67 4.33
C THR A 14 -6.53 -14.04 3.46
N ARG A 15 -7.64 -13.32 3.64
CA ARG A 15 -8.89 -13.54 2.91
C ARG A 15 -9.61 -12.22 2.69
N ILE A 16 -10.31 -12.13 1.57
CA ILE A 16 -11.14 -10.98 1.19
C ILE A 16 -12.59 -11.41 0.97
N GLU A 17 -13.53 -10.61 1.46
CA GLU A 17 -14.95 -10.82 1.24
C GLU A 17 -15.31 -10.65 -0.24
N VAL A 18 -16.07 -11.62 -0.78
CA VAL A 18 -16.59 -11.55 -2.16
C VAL A 18 -18.11 -11.75 -2.14
N LYS A 19 -18.78 -11.25 -3.18
CA LYS A 19 -20.24 -11.33 -3.32
C LYS A 19 -20.75 -12.77 -3.22
N GLY A 20 -21.94 -12.91 -2.67
CA GLY A 20 -22.55 -14.20 -2.36
C GLY A 20 -22.12 -14.78 -1.00
N GLY A 21 -21.54 -13.96 -0.10
CA GLY A 21 -21.16 -14.37 1.25
C GLY A 21 -19.98 -15.35 1.29
N ARG A 22 -19.14 -15.34 0.25
CA ARG A 22 -17.95 -16.19 0.15
C ARG A 22 -16.70 -15.38 0.48
N TRP A 23 -15.58 -16.09 0.55
CA TRP A 23 -14.25 -15.53 0.79
C TRP A 23 -13.29 -16.00 -0.30
N GLY A 24 -12.46 -15.09 -0.79
CA GLY A 24 -11.28 -15.39 -1.60
C GLY A 24 -10.03 -15.43 -0.75
N ALA A 25 -9.05 -16.27 -1.11
CA ALA A 25 -7.72 -16.21 -0.51
C ALA A 25 -6.98 -14.98 -1.04
N THR A 26 -6.23 -14.30 -0.17
CA THR A 26 -5.33 -13.21 -0.55
C THR A 26 -4.14 -13.14 0.40
N GLY A 27 -3.25 -12.18 0.18
CA GLY A 27 -2.15 -11.82 1.04
C GLY A 27 -1.46 -10.56 0.54
N GLN A 28 -0.29 -10.30 1.09
CA GLN A 28 0.59 -9.24 0.63
C GLN A 28 1.38 -9.71 -0.60
N TYR A 29 1.60 -8.84 -1.59
CA TYR A 29 2.34 -9.22 -2.80
C TYR A 29 3.86 -9.20 -2.59
N LEU A 30 4.53 -10.28 -3.02
CA LEU A 30 5.96 -10.50 -2.81
C LEU A 30 6.83 -9.44 -3.47
N ASN A 31 6.77 -9.30 -4.80
CA ASN A 31 7.61 -8.36 -5.54
C ASN A 31 7.34 -6.92 -5.11
N GLU A 32 6.07 -6.57 -4.92
CA GLU A 32 5.63 -5.27 -4.42
C GLU A 32 6.19 -4.91 -3.04
N THR A 33 6.47 -5.91 -2.19
CA THR A 33 7.09 -5.70 -0.88
C THR A 33 8.61 -5.61 -0.99
N VAL A 34 9.22 -6.62 -1.61
CA VAL A 34 10.66 -6.85 -1.50
C VAL A 34 11.47 -5.99 -2.46
N VAL A 35 10.96 -5.71 -3.66
CA VAL A 35 11.69 -4.93 -4.67
C VAL A 35 11.87 -3.48 -4.18
N PRO A 36 10.83 -2.76 -3.73
CA PRO A 36 11.02 -1.43 -3.14
C PRO A 36 11.83 -1.47 -1.85
N ALA A 37 11.62 -2.46 -0.98
CA ALA A 37 12.34 -2.56 0.30
C ALA A 37 13.84 -2.74 0.11
N MET A 38 14.27 -3.64 -0.79
CA MET A 38 15.68 -3.83 -1.12
C MET A 38 16.28 -2.55 -1.72
N ALA A 39 15.59 -1.90 -2.66
CA ALA A 39 16.07 -0.66 -3.26
C ALA A 39 16.25 0.48 -2.24
N VAL A 40 15.32 0.62 -1.30
CA VAL A 40 15.40 1.60 -0.20
C VAL A 40 16.59 1.32 0.72
N ILE A 41 16.85 0.04 1.04
CA ILE A 41 18.02 -0.37 1.82
C ILE A 41 19.32 -0.07 1.07
N ASP A 42 19.39 -0.41 -0.22
CA ASP A 42 20.56 -0.15 -1.07
C ASP A 42 20.84 1.36 -1.21
N ALA A 43 19.79 2.19 -1.16
CA ALA A 43 19.91 3.65 -1.17
C ALA A 43 20.40 4.25 0.18
N GLY A 44 20.60 3.41 1.21
CA GLY A 44 21.17 3.78 2.50
C GLY A 44 20.15 4.09 3.60
N TYR A 45 18.89 3.70 3.44
CA TYR A 45 17.86 3.83 4.47
C TYR A 45 17.68 2.52 5.24
N GLU A 46 17.22 2.62 6.48
CA GLU A 46 16.74 1.47 7.25
C GLU A 46 15.27 1.20 6.92
N VAL A 47 14.88 -0.06 6.85
CA VAL A 47 13.48 -0.48 6.66
C VAL A 47 12.97 -1.13 7.94
N VAL A 48 11.78 -0.72 8.38
CA VAL A 48 11.06 -1.33 9.51
C VAL A 48 9.71 -1.81 9.00
N LEU A 49 9.50 -3.12 8.94
CA LEU A 49 8.19 -3.70 8.68
C LEU A 49 7.35 -3.65 9.96
N ALA A 50 6.14 -3.11 9.87
CA ALA A 50 5.17 -3.14 10.96
C ALA A 50 3.78 -3.54 10.44
N THR A 51 3.06 -4.29 11.25
CA THR A 51 1.72 -4.80 10.92
C THR A 51 0.76 -4.55 12.07
N PRO A 52 -0.56 -4.47 11.84
CA PRO A 52 -1.53 -4.22 12.89
C PRO A 52 -1.39 -5.15 14.10
N ASN A 53 -1.11 -6.44 13.88
CA ASN A 53 -1.00 -7.43 14.96
C ASN A 53 0.43 -7.86 15.29
N GLY A 54 1.44 -7.33 14.59
CA GLY A 54 2.86 -7.66 14.79
C GLY A 54 3.32 -8.99 14.18
N GLU A 55 2.41 -9.78 13.59
CA GLU A 55 2.76 -10.99 12.86
C GLU A 55 3.22 -10.69 11.44
N LYS A 56 3.94 -11.65 10.85
CA LYS A 56 4.49 -11.52 9.50
C LYS A 56 3.36 -11.64 8.48
N PRO A 57 3.26 -10.74 7.48
CA PRO A 57 2.28 -10.88 6.41
C PRO A 57 2.36 -12.25 5.75
N VAL A 58 1.22 -12.78 5.32
CA VAL A 58 1.22 -13.95 4.45
C VAL A 58 1.37 -13.46 3.02
N ILE A 59 2.35 -14.01 2.29
CA ILE A 59 2.53 -13.71 0.88
C ILE A 59 1.40 -14.35 0.06
N ASP A 60 0.79 -13.54 -0.81
CA ASP A 60 -0.22 -14.02 -1.75
C ASP A 60 0.42 -15.02 -2.73
N LYS A 61 -0.19 -16.20 -2.87
CA LYS A 61 0.29 -17.25 -3.78
C LYS A 61 0.34 -16.78 -5.23
N ALA A 62 -0.52 -15.85 -5.63
CA ALA A 62 -0.50 -15.27 -6.97
C ALA A 62 0.78 -14.46 -7.24
N SER A 63 1.44 -13.96 -6.20
CA SER A 63 2.68 -13.20 -6.29
C SER A 63 3.96 -14.05 -6.15
N ASP A 64 3.83 -15.28 -5.63
CA ASP A 64 4.94 -16.23 -5.45
C ASP A 64 5.29 -16.94 -6.77
N ALA A 65 5.66 -16.15 -7.78
CA ALA A 65 5.95 -16.63 -9.14
C ALA A 65 7.05 -15.80 -9.84
N PRO A 66 7.97 -16.44 -10.60
CA PRO A 66 8.99 -15.74 -11.39
C PRO A 66 8.43 -14.73 -12.41
N ALA A 67 7.17 -14.87 -12.83
CA ALA A 67 6.53 -13.98 -13.79
C ALA A 67 6.47 -12.52 -13.29
N HIS A 68 6.38 -12.30 -11.98
CA HIS A 68 6.43 -10.96 -11.37
C HIS A 68 7.85 -10.39 -11.28
N PHE A 69 8.86 -11.17 -11.65
CA PHE A 69 10.26 -10.79 -11.71
C PHE A 69 10.77 -10.84 -13.16
N GLY A 70 9.88 -10.64 -14.15
CA GLY A 70 10.25 -10.69 -15.57
C GLY A 70 10.72 -12.07 -16.05
N GLY A 71 10.42 -13.14 -15.31
CA GLY A 71 10.93 -14.48 -15.55
C GLY A 71 12.33 -14.74 -14.99
N ASP A 72 12.96 -13.75 -14.33
CA ASP A 72 14.25 -13.92 -13.67
C ASP A 72 14.08 -14.77 -12.40
N LYS A 73 14.46 -16.04 -12.51
CA LYS A 73 14.40 -16.99 -11.40
C LYS A 73 15.36 -16.63 -10.26
N GLU A 74 16.52 -16.06 -10.57
CA GLU A 74 17.48 -15.70 -9.52
C GLU A 74 16.96 -14.49 -8.72
N ALA A 75 16.39 -13.49 -9.40
CA ALA A 75 15.73 -12.36 -8.72
C ALA A 75 14.58 -12.83 -7.84
N TYR A 76 13.74 -13.74 -8.34
CA TYR A 76 12.67 -14.35 -7.57
C TYR A 76 13.18 -15.12 -6.34
N ASP A 77 14.20 -15.98 -6.49
CA ASP A 77 14.76 -16.76 -5.38
C ASP A 77 15.40 -15.83 -4.33
N ARG A 78 16.10 -14.76 -4.76
CA ARG A 78 16.61 -13.70 -3.87
C ARG A 78 15.49 -12.98 -3.11
N ALA A 79 14.40 -12.64 -3.80
CA ALA A 79 13.24 -11.99 -3.19
C ALA A 79 12.59 -12.87 -2.10
N LYS A 80 12.46 -14.17 -2.34
CA LYS A 80 11.95 -15.13 -1.34
C LYS A 80 12.86 -15.22 -0.13
N ALA A 81 14.17 -15.39 -0.34
CA ALA A 81 15.15 -15.46 0.75
C ALA A 81 15.17 -14.16 1.56
N PHE A 82 15.15 -13.01 0.89
CA PHE A 82 15.06 -11.71 1.55
C PHE A 82 13.81 -11.60 2.42
N TYR A 83 12.63 -11.95 1.87
CA TYR A 83 11.40 -11.93 2.64
C TYR A 83 11.44 -12.88 3.82
N ALA A 84 11.97 -14.09 3.65
CA ALA A 84 12.04 -15.10 4.69
C ALA A 84 12.98 -14.71 5.84
N ASP A 85 14.21 -14.29 5.50
CA ASP A 85 15.35 -14.35 6.42
C ASP A 85 15.96 -12.98 6.74
N HIS A 86 15.69 -11.93 5.95
CA HIS A 86 16.32 -10.64 6.18
C HIS A 86 15.78 -9.96 7.46
N PRO A 87 16.63 -9.38 8.34
CA PRO A 87 16.18 -8.80 9.61
C PRO A 87 15.10 -7.70 9.45
N SER A 88 15.14 -6.91 8.38
CA SER A 88 14.12 -5.87 8.12
C SER A 88 12.73 -6.43 7.80
N MET A 89 12.63 -7.72 7.47
CA MET A 89 11.37 -8.44 7.24
C MET A 89 10.89 -9.16 8.50
N THR A 90 11.49 -8.87 9.66
CA THR A 90 10.94 -9.22 10.97
C THR A 90 9.93 -8.13 11.36
N PRO A 91 8.63 -8.45 11.40
CA PRO A 91 7.59 -7.46 11.67
C PRO A 91 7.62 -6.98 13.12
N ARG A 92 7.08 -5.78 13.31
CA ARG A 92 6.76 -5.21 14.61
C ARG A 92 5.26 -4.92 14.69
N MET A 93 4.72 -4.87 15.91
CA MET A 93 3.35 -4.39 16.09
C MET A 93 3.28 -2.88 15.80
N LEU A 94 2.34 -2.46 14.96
CA LEU A 94 2.24 -1.08 14.49
C LEU A 94 2.04 -0.08 15.64
N ARG A 95 1.20 -0.42 16.63
CA ARG A 95 1.01 0.39 17.85
C ARG A 95 2.34 0.72 18.52
N SER A 96 3.22 -0.26 18.71
CA SER A 96 4.52 -0.04 19.36
C SER A 96 5.43 0.88 18.56
N VAL A 97 5.35 0.83 17.22
CA VAL A 97 6.08 1.77 16.35
C VAL A 97 5.57 3.20 16.50
N ILE A 98 4.25 3.39 16.65
CA ILE A 98 3.65 4.70 16.89
C ILE A 98 4.08 5.26 18.26
N GLU A 99 4.06 4.43 19.31
CA GLU A 99 4.46 4.80 20.67
C GLU A 99 5.94 5.23 20.76
N GLU A 100 6.80 4.67 19.93
CA GLU A 100 8.21 5.07 19.82
C GLU A 100 8.43 6.40 19.07
N GLY A 101 7.39 6.93 18.43
CA GLY A 101 7.42 8.23 17.77
C GLY A 101 7.65 8.14 16.26
N LEU A 102 6.65 8.60 15.50
CA LEU A 102 6.65 8.60 14.04
C LEU A 102 7.62 9.63 13.41
N ASP A 103 8.06 10.63 14.17
CA ASP A 103 9.09 11.59 13.75
C ASP A 103 10.45 10.92 13.43
N ASN A 104 10.69 9.73 13.98
CA ASN A 104 11.91 8.94 13.73
C ASN A 104 11.97 8.31 12.32
N TYR A 105 10.87 8.35 11.57
CA TYR A 105 10.77 7.79 10.23
C TYR A 105 10.85 8.91 9.19
N ALA A 106 11.59 8.71 8.10
CA ALA A 106 11.71 9.64 6.99
C ALA A 106 10.56 9.51 5.99
N GLY A 107 10.04 8.29 5.80
CA GLY A 107 8.93 8.00 4.89
C GLY A 107 8.15 6.75 5.30
N VAL A 108 7.00 6.55 4.67
CA VAL A 108 6.16 5.37 4.84
C VAL A 108 5.87 4.74 3.48
N PHE A 109 5.84 3.41 3.44
CA PHE A 109 5.52 2.62 2.26
C PHE A 109 4.46 1.56 2.59
N ALA A 110 3.44 1.40 1.74
CA ALA A 110 2.49 0.30 1.83
C ALA A 110 2.46 -0.49 0.50
N PRO A 111 2.94 -1.74 0.47
CA PRO A 111 2.77 -2.62 -0.68
C PRO A 111 1.30 -3.05 -0.84
N GLY A 112 0.97 -3.65 -1.97
CA GLY A 112 -0.36 -4.18 -2.26
C GLY A 112 -0.46 -5.69 -2.12
N GLY A 113 -1.11 -6.31 -3.12
CA GLY A 113 -1.99 -7.47 -2.89
C GLY A 113 -3.35 -7.02 -2.36
N GLN A 114 -4.40 -7.84 -2.40
CA GLN A 114 -5.75 -7.37 -2.03
C GLN A 114 -5.95 -7.23 -0.51
N ALA A 115 -5.00 -7.70 0.30
CA ALA A 115 -5.06 -7.70 1.76
C ALA A 115 -5.30 -6.31 2.42
N PRO A 116 -4.71 -5.17 1.95
CA PRO A 116 -4.99 -3.83 2.47
C PRO A 116 -6.46 -3.39 2.37
N VAL A 117 -7.23 -3.96 1.43
CA VAL A 117 -8.69 -3.72 1.29
C VAL A 117 -9.48 -4.31 2.47
N VAL A 118 -8.85 -5.19 3.24
CA VAL A 118 -9.48 -5.89 4.35
C VAL A 118 -9.11 -5.23 5.67
N ASP A 119 -7.82 -5.15 6.01
CA ASP A 119 -7.41 -4.63 7.31
C ASP A 119 -6.92 -3.18 7.24
N LEU A 120 -5.90 -2.86 6.43
CA LEU A 120 -5.23 -1.58 6.47
C LEU A 120 -6.16 -0.40 6.21
N MET A 121 -7.10 -0.51 5.26
CA MET A 121 -8.02 0.58 4.91
C MET A 121 -8.94 1.05 6.05
N GLN A 122 -9.07 0.25 7.11
CA GLN A 122 -9.97 0.50 8.23
C GLN A 122 -9.29 0.34 9.61
N ASP A 123 -7.97 0.26 9.60
CA ASP A 123 -7.15 0.16 10.80
C ASP A 123 -6.84 1.55 11.37
N GLN A 124 -7.04 1.71 12.67
CA GLN A 124 -6.89 3.01 13.32
C GLN A 124 -5.43 3.47 13.36
N ASP A 125 -4.49 2.53 13.52
CA ASP A 125 -3.06 2.80 13.67
C ASP A 125 -2.45 3.17 12.32
N VAL A 126 -2.90 2.50 11.25
CA VAL A 126 -2.62 2.93 9.87
C VAL A 126 -3.12 4.36 9.67
N GLY A 127 -4.32 4.69 10.16
CA GLY A 127 -4.85 6.04 10.13
C GLY A 127 -3.96 7.06 10.84
N ASP A 128 -3.46 6.73 12.04
CA ASP A 128 -2.57 7.59 12.83
C ASP A 128 -1.26 7.86 12.09
N VAL A 129 -0.68 6.81 11.48
CA VAL A 129 0.51 6.94 10.64
C VAL A 129 0.23 7.86 9.46
N LEU A 130 -0.80 7.59 8.66
CA LEU A 130 -1.03 8.34 7.44
C LEU A 130 -1.42 9.80 7.70
N ARG A 131 -2.12 10.10 8.80
CA ARG A 131 -2.38 11.48 9.23
C ARG A 131 -1.08 12.19 9.62
N HIS A 132 -0.23 11.56 10.43
CA HIS A 132 1.05 12.15 10.83
C HIS A 132 1.95 12.46 9.62
N PHE A 133 2.05 11.53 8.67
CA PHE A 133 2.91 11.72 7.49
C PHE A 133 2.38 12.82 6.57
N HIS A 134 1.05 12.89 6.38
CA HIS A 134 0.40 13.99 5.66
C HIS A 134 0.63 15.35 6.34
N GLU A 135 0.39 15.45 7.66
CA GLU A 135 0.58 16.70 8.43
C GLU A 135 2.02 17.23 8.38
N LYS A 136 2.99 16.32 8.26
CA LYS A 136 4.43 16.66 8.21
C LYS A 136 4.97 16.72 6.78
N ALA A 137 4.13 16.53 5.75
CA ALA A 137 4.53 16.45 4.35
C ALA A 137 5.69 15.45 4.10
N LYS A 138 5.62 14.28 4.75
CA LYS A 138 6.64 13.23 4.66
C LYS A 138 6.30 12.25 3.55
N PRO A 139 7.30 11.80 2.76
CA PRO A 139 7.10 10.85 1.67
C PRO A 139 6.24 9.65 2.07
N THR A 140 5.15 9.43 1.34
CA THR A 140 4.17 8.38 1.53
C THR A 140 4.00 7.64 0.21
N ALA A 141 4.49 6.42 0.10
CA ALA A 141 4.39 5.60 -1.10
C ALA A 141 3.39 4.44 -0.93
N LEU A 142 2.46 4.26 -1.85
CA LEU A 142 1.43 3.20 -1.77
C LEU A 142 1.32 2.48 -3.13
N LEU A 143 1.36 1.15 -3.17
CA LEU A 143 1.47 0.37 -4.42
C LEU A 143 0.30 -0.60 -4.62
N CYS A 144 -0.19 -0.73 -5.85
CA CYS A 144 -1.21 -1.68 -6.28
C CYS A 144 -2.56 -1.44 -5.60
N HIS A 145 -2.99 -2.31 -4.67
CA HIS A 145 -4.13 -2.02 -3.79
C HIS A 145 -3.73 -1.23 -2.54
N GLY A 146 -2.45 -1.13 -2.22
CA GLY A 146 -1.91 -0.35 -1.10
C GLY A 146 -2.46 1.08 -0.97
N PRO A 147 -2.74 1.84 -2.07
CA PRO A 147 -3.34 3.16 -1.98
C PRO A 147 -4.70 3.19 -1.27
N ILE A 148 -5.44 2.07 -1.21
CA ILE A 148 -6.70 1.99 -0.44
C ILE A 148 -6.49 2.21 1.06
N SER A 149 -5.27 1.98 1.56
CA SER A 149 -4.91 2.24 2.97
C SER A 149 -5.09 3.70 3.36
N ALA A 150 -5.04 4.64 2.39
CA ALA A 150 -5.27 6.06 2.63
C ALA A 150 -6.66 6.35 3.22
N VAL A 151 -7.65 5.48 3.00
CA VAL A 151 -8.99 5.55 3.62
C VAL A 151 -8.90 5.51 5.15
N ALA A 152 -7.91 4.83 5.73
CA ALA A 152 -7.73 4.76 7.18
C ALA A 152 -7.49 6.12 7.85
N ALA A 153 -7.03 7.12 7.08
CA ALA A 153 -6.86 8.48 7.57
C ALA A 153 -8.20 9.17 7.89
N MET A 154 -9.31 8.69 7.32
CA MET A 154 -10.66 9.17 7.61
C MET A 154 -11.04 8.94 9.08
N PRO A 155 -11.83 9.82 9.70
CA PRO A 155 -12.39 9.58 11.03
C PRO A 155 -13.29 8.34 11.11
N TYR A 156 -13.97 8.00 10.01
CA TYR A 156 -14.99 6.94 9.94
C TYR A 156 -14.66 5.88 8.87
N ALA A 157 -13.40 5.43 8.82
CA ALA A 157 -12.91 4.51 7.79
C ALA A 157 -13.66 3.16 7.77
N ARG A 158 -14.05 2.64 8.93
CA ARG A 158 -14.82 1.39 9.06
C ARG A 158 -16.23 1.55 8.49
N GLU A 159 -16.88 2.64 8.83
CA GLU A 159 -18.23 2.98 8.36
C GLU A 159 -18.23 3.26 6.85
N PHE A 160 -17.20 3.93 6.35
CA PHE A 160 -16.98 4.11 4.92
C PHE A 160 -16.89 2.77 4.18
N ARG A 161 -16.03 1.84 4.65
CA ARG A 161 -15.93 0.48 4.08
C ARG A 161 -17.26 -0.26 4.16
N ALA A 162 -17.95 -0.19 5.30
CA ALA A 162 -19.23 -0.86 5.49
C ALA A 162 -20.30 -0.32 4.53
N ALA A 163 -20.35 0.99 4.29
CA ALA A 163 -21.25 1.60 3.33
C ALA A 163 -20.95 1.17 1.88
N LEU A 164 -19.67 1.07 1.50
CA LEU A 164 -19.27 0.52 0.20
C LEU A 164 -19.73 -0.95 0.03
N ILE A 165 -19.56 -1.79 1.06
CA ILE A 165 -20.02 -3.18 1.05
C ILE A 165 -21.54 -3.28 0.95
N ALA A 166 -22.26 -2.39 1.64
CA ALA A 166 -23.71 -2.30 1.60
C ALA A 166 -24.26 -1.75 0.27
N GLY A 167 -23.40 -1.18 -0.59
CA GLY A 167 -23.82 -0.51 -1.82
C GLY A 167 -24.56 0.81 -1.55
N ASP A 168 -24.18 1.53 -0.51
CA ASP A 168 -24.76 2.81 -0.08
C ASP A 168 -23.77 3.97 -0.36
N PRO A 169 -23.71 4.48 -1.60
CA PRO A 169 -22.73 5.48 -2.00
C PRO A 169 -22.94 6.83 -1.31
N ASP A 170 -24.18 7.17 -0.95
CA ASP A 170 -24.49 8.44 -0.29
C ASP A 170 -23.90 8.45 1.13
N LYS A 171 -24.06 7.35 1.88
CA LYS A 171 -23.40 7.21 3.19
C LYS A 171 -21.89 7.11 3.07
N ALA A 172 -21.37 6.39 2.08
CA ALA A 172 -19.93 6.34 1.86
C ALA A 172 -19.37 7.76 1.60
N ALA A 173 -20.03 8.56 0.76
CA ALA A 173 -19.62 9.94 0.49
C ALA A 173 -19.75 10.83 1.74
N GLU A 174 -20.75 10.58 2.60
CA GLU A 174 -20.88 11.25 3.89
C GLU A 174 -19.70 10.94 4.82
N TRP A 175 -19.32 9.68 4.96
CA TRP A 175 -18.21 9.25 5.83
C TRP A 175 -16.83 9.71 5.32
N ALA A 176 -16.70 9.98 4.02
CA ALA A 176 -15.47 10.50 3.43
C ALA A 176 -15.27 12.03 3.61
N LYS A 177 -16.27 12.76 4.13
CA LYS A 177 -16.16 14.22 4.30
C LYS A 177 -14.98 14.59 5.21
N GLY A 178 -14.16 15.53 4.74
CA GLY A 178 -12.99 16.00 5.48
C GLY A 178 -11.78 15.07 5.43
N TRP A 179 -11.81 14.05 4.57
CA TRP A 179 -10.65 13.19 4.32
C TRP A 179 -9.47 14.00 3.80
N GLN A 180 -8.29 13.77 4.39
CA GLN A 180 -7.07 14.55 4.18
C GLN A 180 -6.56 14.42 2.74
N TYR A 181 -6.81 13.27 2.10
CA TYR A 181 -6.39 13.02 0.73
C TYR A 181 -7.44 13.43 -0.33
N ALA A 182 -8.54 14.10 0.06
CA ALA A 182 -9.47 14.65 -0.91
C ALA A 182 -8.76 15.65 -1.84
N GLY A 183 -9.00 15.53 -3.15
CA GLY A 183 -8.36 16.32 -4.20
C GLY A 183 -6.95 15.88 -4.61
N TYR A 184 -6.33 14.91 -3.92
CA TYR A 184 -5.05 14.36 -4.35
C TYR A 184 -5.17 13.60 -5.67
N LYS A 185 -4.17 13.77 -6.53
CA LYS A 185 -3.96 12.92 -7.70
C LYS A 185 -3.29 11.64 -7.25
N MET A 186 -3.82 10.51 -7.69
CA MET A 186 -3.26 9.21 -7.35
C MET A 186 -3.62 8.18 -8.42
N THR A 187 -2.91 7.06 -8.39
CA THR A 187 -3.30 5.84 -9.09
C THR A 187 -3.48 4.69 -8.11
N ILE A 188 -4.16 3.65 -8.55
CA ILE A 188 -4.46 2.44 -7.79
C ILE A 188 -4.86 1.34 -8.78
N PHE A 189 -4.73 0.07 -8.40
CA PHE A 189 -5.10 -1.08 -9.23
C PHE A 189 -6.45 -0.87 -9.90
N SER A 190 -6.48 -0.99 -11.23
CA SER A 190 -7.61 -0.54 -12.02
C SER A 190 -8.80 -1.49 -11.90
N SER A 191 -10.01 -1.01 -12.21
CA SER A 191 -11.20 -1.87 -12.26
C SER A 191 -11.11 -2.93 -13.36
N THR A 192 -10.38 -2.66 -14.45
CA THR A 192 -10.19 -3.61 -15.56
C THR A 192 -9.18 -4.70 -15.19
N GLU A 193 -8.09 -4.34 -14.50
CA GLU A 193 -7.15 -5.30 -13.91
C GLU A 193 -7.85 -6.16 -12.84
N GLU A 194 -8.68 -5.56 -11.98
CA GLU A 194 -9.46 -6.29 -10.96
C GLU A 194 -10.40 -7.33 -11.58
N LYS A 195 -11.01 -7.02 -12.73
CA LYS A 195 -11.86 -7.98 -13.44
C LYS A 195 -11.08 -9.26 -13.81
N VAL A 196 -9.80 -9.16 -14.17
CA VAL A 196 -8.95 -10.31 -14.47
C VAL A 196 -8.77 -11.19 -13.23
N ILE A 197 -8.59 -10.56 -12.06
CA ILE A 197 -8.45 -11.26 -10.77
C ILE A 197 -9.77 -11.94 -10.38
N GLU A 198 -10.90 -11.24 -10.49
CA GLU A 198 -12.23 -11.79 -10.21
C GLU A 198 -12.55 -13.02 -11.07
N ASP A 199 -12.20 -12.98 -12.36
CA ASP A 199 -12.56 -14.02 -13.31
C ASP A 199 -11.61 -15.25 -13.22
N ASN A 200 -10.31 -15.02 -12.99
CA ASN A 200 -9.29 -16.08 -13.08
C ASN A 200 -8.71 -16.57 -11.73
N ILE A 201 -8.84 -15.78 -10.66
CA ILE A 201 -8.23 -16.09 -9.36
C ILE A 201 -9.32 -16.29 -8.30
N LEU A 202 -10.18 -15.29 -8.10
CA LEU A 202 -11.23 -15.35 -7.08
C LEU A 202 -12.44 -16.19 -7.51
N HIS A 203 -12.70 -16.25 -8.82
CA HIS A 203 -13.93 -16.79 -9.40
C HIS A 203 -15.19 -16.23 -8.71
N ALA A 204 -15.14 -14.94 -8.39
CA ALA A 204 -16.14 -14.20 -7.64
C ALA A 204 -15.93 -12.69 -7.82
N LYS A 205 -17.00 -11.91 -7.66
CA LYS A 205 -16.93 -10.44 -7.67
C LYS A 205 -16.65 -9.88 -6.28
N ILE A 206 -15.79 -8.88 -6.17
CA ILE A 206 -15.61 -8.14 -4.92
C ILE A 206 -16.78 -7.15 -4.71
N TYR A 207 -16.88 -6.59 -3.50
CA TYR A 207 -18.01 -5.71 -3.16
C TYR A 207 -17.92 -4.32 -3.82
N PHE A 208 -16.72 -3.77 -3.94
CA PHE A 208 -16.43 -2.48 -4.55
C PHE A 208 -15.05 -2.51 -5.20
N HIS A 209 -14.83 -1.69 -6.22
CA HIS A 209 -13.53 -1.53 -6.85
C HIS A 209 -12.79 -0.33 -6.28
N MET A 210 -11.47 -0.39 -6.27
CA MET A 210 -10.65 0.58 -5.54
C MET A 210 -10.64 1.97 -6.18
N PRO A 211 -10.56 2.13 -7.52
CA PRO A 211 -10.70 3.44 -8.15
C PRO A 211 -12.02 4.11 -7.81
N TYR A 212 -13.11 3.34 -7.81
CA TYR A 212 -14.43 3.84 -7.45
C TYR A 212 -14.49 4.33 -6.00
N ALA A 213 -13.97 3.54 -5.05
CA ALA A 213 -13.95 3.92 -3.64
C ALA A 213 -13.17 5.22 -3.40
N LEU A 214 -11.96 5.35 -3.97
CA LEU A 214 -11.13 6.55 -3.78
C LEU A 214 -11.70 7.78 -4.50
N THR A 215 -12.23 7.62 -5.72
CA THR A 215 -12.91 8.72 -6.42
C THR A 215 -14.16 9.18 -5.69
N LEU A 216 -14.97 8.25 -5.17
CA LEU A 216 -16.15 8.57 -4.36
C LEU A 216 -15.77 9.33 -3.08
N ALA A 217 -14.62 9.02 -2.48
CA ALA A 217 -14.07 9.74 -1.35
C ALA A 217 -13.50 11.14 -1.70
N GLY A 218 -13.38 11.47 -2.99
CA GLY A 218 -12.94 12.78 -3.47
C GLY A 218 -11.53 12.83 -4.04
N ALA A 219 -10.85 11.69 -4.25
CA ALA A 219 -9.55 11.67 -4.92
C ALA A 219 -9.67 11.78 -6.45
N ASN A 220 -8.66 12.38 -7.08
CA ASN A 220 -8.51 12.42 -8.53
C ASN A 220 -7.72 11.19 -9.00
N VAL A 221 -8.43 10.07 -9.22
CA VAL A 221 -7.81 8.79 -9.57
C VAL A 221 -7.59 8.67 -11.07
N THR A 222 -6.37 8.34 -11.50
CA THR A 222 -6.03 8.01 -12.89
C THR A 222 -5.43 6.61 -13.00
N THR A 223 -5.66 5.95 -14.13
CA THR A 223 -5.08 4.64 -14.46
C THR A 223 -4.58 4.64 -15.91
N THR A 224 -3.61 3.79 -16.23
CA THR A 224 -3.15 3.56 -17.60
C THR A 224 -4.25 2.88 -18.45
N PRO A 225 -4.34 3.19 -19.76
CA PRO A 225 -5.26 2.51 -20.66
C PRO A 225 -4.88 1.04 -20.96
N VAL A 226 -3.64 0.64 -20.65
CA VAL A 226 -3.14 -0.73 -20.85
C VAL A 226 -3.02 -1.40 -19.48
N ASP A 227 -3.82 -2.44 -19.27
CA ASP A 227 -3.77 -3.23 -18.05
C ASP A 227 -2.36 -3.79 -17.82
N PHE A 228 -1.90 -3.70 -16.58
CA PHE A 228 -0.59 -4.12 -16.13
C PHE A 228 0.58 -3.34 -16.73
N ASP A 229 0.38 -2.19 -17.37
CA ASP A 229 1.50 -1.29 -17.64
C ASP A 229 1.92 -0.57 -16.36
N PRO A 230 3.23 -0.42 -16.08
CA PRO A 230 3.69 0.29 -14.90
C PRO A 230 3.28 1.76 -14.98
N TYR A 231 2.66 2.23 -13.92
CA TYR A 231 2.24 3.63 -13.79
C TYR A 231 2.43 4.10 -12.35
N VAL A 232 3.02 5.29 -12.20
CA VAL A 232 3.29 5.94 -10.93
C VAL A 232 2.81 7.39 -11.01
N VAL A 233 2.08 7.84 -9.99
CA VAL A 233 1.64 9.21 -9.81
C VAL A 233 2.25 9.76 -8.54
N GLU A 234 2.93 10.90 -8.64
CA GLU A 234 3.44 11.67 -7.51
C GLU A 234 2.67 13.00 -7.43
N ASP A 235 2.08 13.27 -6.27
CA ASP A 235 1.40 14.51 -5.95
C ASP A 235 1.75 14.93 -4.53
N ARG A 236 2.55 16.00 -4.42
CA ARG A 236 3.14 16.48 -3.15
C ARG A 236 3.97 15.37 -2.48
N GLU A 237 3.62 14.97 -1.27
CA GLU A 237 4.29 13.90 -0.52
C GLU A 237 3.76 12.50 -0.85
N LEU A 238 2.60 12.41 -1.52
CA LEU A 238 1.97 11.15 -1.86
C LEU A 238 2.50 10.62 -3.20
N ILE A 239 2.97 9.38 -3.19
CA ILE A 239 3.43 8.63 -4.34
C ILE A 239 2.57 7.37 -4.43
N THR A 240 1.97 7.10 -5.58
CA THR A 240 1.13 5.92 -5.78
C THR A 240 1.53 5.16 -7.03
N GLY A 241 1.57 3.83 -6.94
CA GLY A 241 1.86 2.94 -8.06
C GLY A 241 0.66 2.07 -8.36
N GLN A 242 0.33 1.87 -9.64
CA GLN A 242 -0.94 1.26 -10.04
C GLN A 242 -1.01 -0.25 -9.77
N ASN A 243 0.04 -1.02 -10.09
CA ASN A 243 -0.06 -2.49 -10.18
C ASN A 243 1.30 -3.15 -9.86
N PRO A 244 1.41 -4.49 -9.87
CA PRO A 244 2.64 -5.17 -9.47
C PRO A 244 3.88 -4.75 -10.27
N ARG A 245 3.73 -4.34 -11.54
CA ARG A 245 4.86 -3.91 -12.39
C ARG A 245 5.35 -2.50 -12.08
N SER A 246 4.63 -1.76 -11.23
CA SER A 246 5.07 -0.45 -10.72
C SER A 246 6.07 -0.57 -9.55
N ASP A 247 6.51 -1.76 -9.15
CA ASP A 247 7.41 -2.01 -8.01
C ASP A 247 8.77 -1.29 -8.13
N HIS A 248 9.47 -1.42 -9.25
CA HIS A 248 10.71 -0.69 -9.52
C HIS A 248 10.51 0.84 -9.60
N PRO A 249 9.58 1.38 -10.42
CA PRO A 249 9.43 2.83 -10.53
C PRO A 249 8.91 3.48 -9.24
N ILE A 250 8.06 2.81 -8.44
CA ILE A 250 7.64 3.38 -7.15
C ILE A 250 8.79 3.41 -6.14
N GLY A 251 9.65 2.38 -6.12
CA GLY A 251 10.85 2.36 -5.30
C GLY A 251 11.79 3.52 -5.63
N ALA A 252 12.03 3.75 -6.93
CA ALA A 252 12.84 4.88 -7.40
C ALA A 252 12.23 6.25 -7.01
N ALA A 253 10.92 6.42 -7.18
CA ALA A 253 10.22 7.65 -6.81
C ALA A 253 10.28 7.91 -5.29
N LEU A 254 10.07 6.87 -4.47
CA LEU A 254 10.18 6.96 -3.02
C LEU A 254 11.59 7.39 -2.58
N ILE A 255 12.63 6.75 -3.13
CA ILE A 255 14.03 7.10 -2.82
C ILE A 255 14.30 8.57 -3.18
N ALA A 256 13.89 9.01 -4.38
CA ALA A 256 14.06 10.39 -4.80
C ALA A 256 13.35 11.38 -3.84
N ALA A 257 12.15 11.06 -3.37
CA ALA A 257 11.43 11.89 -2.41
C ALA A 257 12.09 11.93 -1.02
N LEU A 258 12.62 10.79 -0.56
CA LEU A 258 13.37 10.68 0.69
C LEU A 258 14.66 11.51 0.64
N ASP A 259 15.41 11.43 -0.46
CA ASP A 259 16.68 12.16 -0.63
C ASP A 259 16.43 13.68 -0.64
N ARG A 260 15.37 14.18 -1.32
CA ARG A 260 14.99 15.61 -1.30
C ARG A 260 14.70 16.13 0.10
N GLN A 261 14.03 15.33 0.94
CA GLN A 261 13.77 15.69 2.34
C GLN A 261 15.05 15.75 3.18
N CYS A 262 15.98 14.82 2.95
CA CYS A 262 17.29 14.82 3.61
C CYS A 262 18.12 16.05 3.24
N GLU A 263 18.11 16.45 1.96
CA GLU A 263 18.82 17.64 1.48
C GLU A 263 18.23 18.94 2.06
N GLY A 264 16.90 19.06 2.04
CA GLY A 264 16.21 20.23 2.61
C GLY A 264 16.50 20.45 4.09
N LYS A 265 16.62 19.37 4.88
CA LYS A 265 17.02 19.43 6.31
C LYS A 265 18.48 19.82 6.54
N ARG A 266 19.37 19.60 5.58
CA ARG A 266 20.79 19.99 5.69
C ARG A 266 21.04 21.45 5.29
N ALA A 267 20.15 22.02 4.49
CA ALA A 267 20.24 23.39 4.01
C ALA A 267 19.57 24.42 4.94
N ALA A 268 18.74 23.97 5.89
CA ALA A 268 18.07 24.78 6.91
C ALA A 268 18.87 24.82 8.22
#